data_AF-Q8ZUA8-F1
#
_entry.id   AF-Q8ZUA8-F1
#
_cell.length_a   1.000
_cell.length_b   1.000
_cell.length_c   1.000
_cell.angle_alpha   90.00
_cell.angle_beta   90.00
_cell.angle_gamma   90.00
#
_symmetry.space_group_name_H-M   'P 1'
#
loop_
_entity.id
_entity.type
_entity.pdbx_description
1 polymer ?
#
loop_
_entity_poly.entity_id
_entity_poly.type
_entity_poly.pdbx_seq_one_letter_code
_entity_poly.pdbx_strand_id
1 'polypeptide(L)'
;MRRGVNLDDVFELYAVIHALQIHAQASIDYLLYTCAVLKKGVETPLRCVDELVREGLIKEEEGDTLRRMIRFRDIVVHRYGDIDVEKVRRFSKPAGIEK
;
A
#
# COMPACT_ATOMS: atom_id res chain seq x y z
N MET A 1 11.60 -6.38 24.94
CA MET A 1 10.63 -7.43 24.56
C MET A 1 10.20 -7.15 23.12
N ARG A 2 10.73 -7.85 22.11
CA ARG A 2 10.22 -7.72 20.74
C ARG A 2 8.95 -8.56 20.65
N ARG A 3 7.76 -7.95 20.71
CA ARG A 3 6.53 -8.62 20.31
C ARG A 3 6.61 -8.81 18.80
N GLY A 4 6.68 -10.06 18.34
CA GLY A 4 6.46 -10.40 16.94
C GLY A 4 4.99 -10.18 16.59
N VAL A 5 4.72 -9.85 15.32
CA VAL A 5 3.36 -9.80 14.80
C VAL A 5 2.91 -11.24 14.53
N ASN A 6 1.74 -11.60 15.03
CA ASN A 6 1.07 -12.85 14.71
C ASN A 6 0.23 -12.67 13.42
N LEU A 7 0.72 -13.20 12.31
CA LEU A 7 0.01 -13.10 11.03
C LEU A 7 -1.22 -14.01 10.92
N ASP A 8 -1.40 -14.94 11.85
CA ASP A 8 -2.61 -15.77 11.94
C ASP A 8 -3.76 -15.04 12.66
N ASP A 9 -3.45 -13.93 13.35
CA ASP A 9 -4.46 -13.03 13.90
C ASP A 9 -4.93 -12.06 12.81
N VAL A 10 -6.22 -12.12 12.48
CA VAL A 10 -6.83 -11.32 11.42
C VAL A 10 -6.68 -9.82 11.68
N PHE A 11 -6.76 -9.37 12.93
CA PHE A 11 -6.60 -7.95 13.28
C PHE A 11 -5.15 -7.50 13.12
N GLU A 12 -4.18 -8.28 13.62
CA GLU A 12 -2.76 -7.95 13.47
C GLU A 12 -2.33 -8.00 11.99
N LEU A 13 -2.81 -9.00 11.24
CA LEU A 13 -2.62 -9.09 9.79
C LEU A 13 -3.14 -7.84 9.07
N TYR A 14 -4.36 -7.41 9.39
CA TYR A 14 -4.94 -6.20 8.80
C TYR A 14 -4.16 -4.94 9.16
N ALA A 15 -3.68 -4.82 10.40
CA ALA A 15 -2.85 -3.70 10.83
C ALA A 15 -1.53 -3.63 10.02
N VAL A 16 -0.87 -4.77 9.82
CA VAL A 16 0.36 -4.84 9.02
C VAL A 16 0.10 -4.48 7.56
N ILE A 17 -0.93 -5.07 6.95
CA ILE A 17 -1.23 -4.78 5.55
C ILE A 17 -1.61 -3.31 5.38
N HIS A 18 -2.39 -2.73 6.30
CA HIS A 18 -2.74 -1.31 6.25
C HIS A 18 -1.51 -0.41 6.35
N ALA A 19 -0.57 -0.72 7.25
CA ALA A 19 0.69 0.00 7.33
C ALA A 19 1.48 -0.09 6.01
N LEU A 20 1.56 -1.28 5.40
CA LEU A 20 2.21 -1.48 4.10
C LEU A 20 1.53 -0.69 2.97
N GLN A 21 0.20 -0.58 2.99
CA GLN A 21 -0.54 0.25 2.03
C GLN A 21 -0.17 1.74 2.16
N ILE A 22 -0.13 2.26 3.39
CA ILE A 22 0.24 3.66 3.65
C ILE A 22 1.67 3.93 3.16
N HIS A 23 2.62 3.04 3.50
CA HIS A 23 4.00 3.18 3.06
C HIS A 23 4.12 3.15 1.53
N ALA A 24 3.45 2.21 0.86
CA ALA A 24 3.46 2.13 -0.59
C ALA A 24 2.83 3.39 -1.23
N GLN A 25 1.74 3.91 -0.65
CA GLN A 25 1.11 5.13 -1.13
C GLN A 25 2.04 6.34 -1.00
N ALA A 26 2.69 6.52 0.16
CA ALA A 26 3.65 7.61 0.37
C ALA A 26 4.82 7.54 -0.63
N SER A 27 5.33 6.34 -0.91
CA SER A 27 6.38 6.15 -1.92
C SER A 27 5.89 6.46 -3.34
N ILE A 28 4.66 6.11 -3.69
CA ILE A 28 4.03 6.44 -4.98
C ILE A 28 3.87 7.96 -5.13
N ASP A 29 3.40 8.64 -4.09
CA ASP A 29 3.19 10.09 -4.11
C ASP A 29 4.51 10.83 -4.29
N TYR A 30 5.56 10.38 -3.58
CA TYR A 30 6.90 10.93 -3.75
C TYR A 30 7.44 10.71 -5.16
N LEU A 31 7.25 9.50 -5.70
CA LEU A 31 7.66 9.15 -7.07
C LEU A 31 6.98 10.05 -8.11
N LEU A 32 5.66 10.23 -8.03
CA LEU A 32 4.91 11.09 -8.94
C LEU A 32 5.35 12.56 -8.80
N TYR A 33 5.56 13.03 -7.58
CA TYR A 33 6.07 14.37 -7.32
C TYR A 33 7.46 14.57 -7.93
N THR A 34 8.37 13.61 -7.77
CA THR A 34 9.71 13.66 -8.39
C THR A 34 9.61 13.76 -9.91
N CYS A 35 8.78 12.94 -10.55
CA CYS A 35 8.55 13.02 -12.00
C CYS A 35 8.01 14.39 -12.43
N ALA A 36 7.06 14.95 -11.67
CA ALA A 36 6.49 16.27 -11.96
C ALA A 36 7.54 17.37 -11.85
N VAL A 37 8.38 17.35 -10.81
CA VAL A 37 9.50 18.30 -10.62
C VAL A 37 10.52 18.18 -11.75
N LEU A 38 10.81 16.96 -12.21
CA LEU A 38 11.67 16.69 -13.36
C LEU A 38 10.98 16.97 -14.72
N LYS A 39 9.76 17.53 -14.71
CA LYS A 39 8.94 17.85 -15.88
C LYS A 39 8.74 16.66 -16.82
N LYS A 40 8.62 15.45 -16.25
CA LYS A 40 8.28 14.25 -16.99
C LYS A 40 6.78 14.22 -17.25
N GLY A 41 6.38 14.07 -18.51
CA GLY A 41 4.97 13.92 -18.92
C GLY A 41 4.43 12.52 -18.64
N VAL A 42 4.63 12.00 -17.44
CA VAL A 42 4.22 10.65 -17.04
C VAL A 42 3.02 10.73 -16.11
N GLU A 43 1.97 9.96 -16.43
CA GLU A 43 0.68 10.01 -15.73
C GLU A 43 0.46 8.83 -14.78
N THR A 44 1.36 7.83 -14.80
CA THR A 44 1.21 6.64 -13.96
C THR A 44 2.48 6.35 -13.15
N PRO A 45 2.35 5.81 -11.92
CA PRO A 45 3.49 5.46 -11.09
C PRO A 45 4.45 4.48 -11.77
N LEU A 46 3.94 3.48 -12.51
CA LEU A 46 4.78 2.53 -13.23
C LEU A 46 5.63 3.23 -14.31
N ARG A 47 5.04 4.13 -15.09
CA ARG A 47 5.78 4.91 -16.10
C ARG A 47 6.80 5.84 -15.48
N CYS A 48 6.52 6.37 -14.29
CA CYS A 48 7.50 7.12 -13.52
C CYS A 48 8.75 6.27 -13.20
N VAL A 49 8.56 5.04 -12.72
CA VAL A 49 9.69 4.13 -12.46
C VAL A 49 10.49 3.89 -13.73
N ASP A 50 9.81 3.55 -14.83
CA ASP A 50 10.47 3.26 -16.10
C ASP A 50 11.28 4.46 -16.60
N GLU A 51 10.76 5.68 -16.43
CA GLU A 51 11.45 6.90 -16.81
C GLU A 51 12.68 7.18 -15.94
N LEU A 52 12.57 7.00 -14.62
CA LEU A 52 13.71 7.20 -13.72
C LEU A 52 14.83 6.18 -13.95
N VAL A 53 14.48 4.93 -14.23
CA VAL A 53 15.45 3.89 -14.63
C VAL A 53 16.12 4.24 -15.95
N ARG A 54 15.32 4.65 -16.95
CA ARG A 54 15.82 5.04 -18.28
C ARG A 54 16.83 6.19 -18.22
N GLU A 55 16.64 7.12 -17.29
CA GLU A 55 17.57 8.25 -17.08
C GLU A 55 18.74 7.93 -16.13
N GLY A 56 18.80 6.72 -15.59
CA GLY A 56 19.84 6.29 -14.67
C GLY A 56 19.77 6.96 -13.29
N LEU A 57 18.61 7.53 -12.92
CA LEU A 57 18.39 8.14 -11.61
C LEU A 57 18.17 7.10 -10.51
N ILE A 58 17.69 5.92 -10.90
CA ILE A 58 17.61 4.72 -10.07
C ILE A 58 18.09 3.52 -10.89
N LYS A 59 18.55 2.48 -10.21
CA LYS A 59 18.97 1.24 -10.85
C LYS A 59 17.77 0.37 -11.19
N GLU A 60 17.94 -0.55 -12.13
CA GLU A 60 16.90 -1.52 -12.51
C GLU A 60 16.40 -2.34 -11.31
N GLU A 61 17.32 -2.76 -10.43
CA GLU A 61 17.00 -3.52 -9.22
C GLU A 61 16.07 -2.75 -8.24
N GLU A 62 16.27 -1.44 -8.14
CA GLU A 62 15.43 -0.53 -7.35
C GLU A 62 14.10 -0.32 -8.06
N GLY A 63 14.11 -0.15 -9.39
CA GLY A 63 12.92 -0.06 -10.22
C GLY A 63 12.02 -1.29 -10.10
N ASP A 64 12.58 -2.49 -10.14
CA ASP A 64 11.84 -3.73 -9.96
C ASP A 64 11.20 -3.86 -8.58
N THR A 65 11.85 -3.31 -7.56
CA THR A 65 11.31 -3.27 -6.20
C THR A 65 10.11 -2.32 -6.14
N LEU A 66 10.23 -1.13 -6.74
CA LEU A 66 9.14 -0.15 -6.82
C LEU A 66 7.95 -0.67 -7.63
N ARG A 67 8.19 -1.30 -8.79
CA ARG A 67 7.12 -1.90 -9.61
C ARG A 67 6.36 -2.98 -8.83
N ARG A 68 7.08 -3.84 -8.09
CA ARG A 68 6.46 -4.87 -7.23
C ARG A 68 5.62 -4.25 -6.12
N MET A 69 6.12 -3.21 -5.45
CA MET A 69 5.40 -2.48 -4.41
C MET A 69 4.14 -1.79 -4.95
N ILE A 70 4.22 -1.14 -6.12
CA ILE A 70 3.07 -0.49 -6.77
C ILE A 70 1.97 -1.52 -7.07
N ARG A 71 2.35 -2.66 -7.69
CA ARG A 71 1.39 -3.74 -7.98
C ARG A 71 0.82 -4.37 -6.71
N PHE A 72 1.64 -4.54 -5.67
CA PHE A 72 1.16 -5.01 -4.37
C PHE A 72 0.10 -4.05 -3.81
N ARG A 73 0.38 -2.74 -3.79
CA ARG A 73 -0.57 -1.72 -3.34
C ARG A 73 -1.88 -1.82 -4.12
N ASP A 74 -1.80 -1.94 -5.45
CA ASP A 74 -2.98 -2.06 -6.30
C ASP A 74 -3.79 -3.33 -5.98
N ILE A 75 -3.14 -4.49 -5.86
CA ILE A 75 -3.82 -5.75 -5.50
C ILE A 75 -4.50 -5.62 -4.14
N VAL A 76 -3.79 -5.08 -3.14
CA VAL A 76 -4.31 -4.95 -1.79
C VAL A 76 -5.48 -3.97 -1.77
N VAL A 77 -5.37 -2.78 -2.37
CA VAL A 77 -6.49 -1.81 -2.40
C VAL A 77 -7.72 -2.38 -3.13
N HIS A 78 -7.53 -3.04 -4.28
CA HIS A 78 -8.67 -3.56 -5.05
C HIS A 78 -9.31 -4.80 -4.41
N ARG A 79 -8.53 -5.66 -3.73
CA ARG A 79 -9.06 -6.84 -3.02
C ARG A 79 -9.53 -6.54 -1.59
N TYR A 80 -9.18 -5.37 -1.04
CA TYR A 80 -9.73 -4.87 0.22
C TYR A 80 -11.18 -4.41 0.11
N GLY A 81 -11.63 -4.04 -1.10
CA GLY A 81 -13.00 -3.60 -1.35
C GLY A 81 -14.08 -4.64 -1.07
N ASP A 82 -13.71 -5.93 -0.93
CA ASP A 82 -14.63 -7.01 -0.60
C ASP A 82 -14.88 -7.17 0.91
N ILE A 83 -14.22 -6.36 1.76
CA ILE A 83 -14.49 -6.34 3.20
C ILE A 83 -15.67 -5.41 3.45
N ASP A 84 -16.85 -6.00 3.60
CA ASP A 84 -18.08 -5.34 4.02
C ASP A 84 -17.91 -4.73 5.42
N VAL A 85 -17.65 -3.42 5.46
CA VAL A 85 -17.45 -2.64 6.68
C VAL A 85 -18.68 -2.70 7.60
N GLU A 86 -19.89 -2.89 7.06
CA GLU A 86 -21.11 -3.07 7.85
C GLU A 86 -21.11 -4.41 8.60
N LYS A 87 -20.54 -5.48 8.02
CA LYS A 87 -20.32 -6.75 8.73
C LYS A 87 -19.34 -6.57 9.91
N VAL A 88 -18.23 -5.87 9.71
CA VAL A 88 -17.24 -5.63 10.78
C VAL A 88 -17.86 -4.81 11.92
N ARG A 89 -18.67 -3.79 11.59
CA ARG A 89 -19.39 -2.96 12.56
C ARG A 89 -20.41 -3.75 13.40
N ARG A 90 -21.01 -4.78 12.81
CA ARG A 90 -21.98 -5.66 13.47
C ARG A 90 -21.33 -6.63 14.46
N PHE A 91 -20.09 -7.06 14.22
CA PHE A 91 -19.33 -7.93 15.14
C PHE A 91 -18.60 -7.17 16.26
N SER A 92 -18.33 -5.87 16.06
CA SER A 92 -17.62 -5.03 17.04
C SER A 92 -18.56 -4.33 18.03
N LYS A 93 -19.89 -4.47 17.90
CA LYS A 93 -20.82 -4.14 18.99
C LYS A 93 -20.92 -5.34 19.95
N PRO A 94 -20.61 -5.17 21.24
CA PRO A 94 -20.87 -6.21 22.23
C PRO A 94 -22.38 -6.49 22.28
N ALA A 95 -22.74 -7.76 22.15
CA ALA A 95 -24.10 -8.21 22.40
C ALA A 95 -24.42 -8.04 23.91
N GLY A 96 -25.16 -6.98 24.23
CA GLY A 96 -25.99 -6.86 25.43
C GLY A 96 -25.28 -6.44 26.73
N ILE A 97 -25.69 -5.27 27.25
CA ILE A 97 -26.07 -5.19 28.66
C ILE A 97 -27.46 -4.55 28.68
N GLU A 98 -28.48 -5.39 28.85
CA GLU A 98 -29.80 -4.96 29.33
C GLU A 98 -29.65 -4.36 30.74
N LYS A 99 -30.29 -3.21 30.95
CA LYS A 99 -30.91 -2.84 32.22
C LYS A 99 -32.26 -2.20 31.91
#